data_AF-A0A523DME3-F1
#
_entry.id   AF-A0A523DME3-F1
#
_cell.length_a   1.000
_cell.length_b   1.000
_cell.length_c   1.000
_cell.angle_alpha   90.00
_cell.angle_beta   90.00
_cell.angle_gamma   90.00
#
_symmetry.space_group_name_H-M   'P 1'
#
loop_
_entity.id
_entity.type
_entity.pdbx_description
1 polymer ?
#
loop_
_entity_poly.entity_id
_entity_poly.type
_entity_poly.pdbx_seq_one_letter_code
_entity_poly.pdbx_strand_id
1 'polypeptide(L)'
;MGGKRRKRWVVPVVVAFLGFVVVMVGASAFFMFRWSSWERADFSEAEIAFAEARALSGGGTPYLTVSPDHEVQVHRELEGPAPVPLHALHLVAWDPGHERLLRVDYPFWFVRLKLSRAFNLGTLTSAFAQDWQHLDLKVAEDDLQRRGPGLILDVESTDGAHLLLWTE
;
A
#
# COMPACT_ATOMS: atom_id res chain seq x y z
N MET A 1 -6.59 22.92 -50.79
CA MET A 1 -7.58 23.07 -49.69
C MET A 1 -7.68 21.75 -48.90
N GLY A 2 -6.84 21.53 -47.87
CA GLY A 2 -6.69 20.23 -47.20
C GLY A 2 -7.04 20.17 -45.70
N GLY A 3 -7.70 21.19 -45.13
CA GLY A 3 -7.80 21.34 -43.67
C GLY A 3 -9.08 20.85 -42.98
N LYS A 4 -10.19 20.60 -43.69
CA LYS A 4 -11.51 20.40 -43.05
C LYS A 4 -11.85 18.95 -42.67
N ARG A 5 -11.17 17.93 -43.24
CA ARG A 5 -11.45 16.51 -42.92
C ARG A 5 -10.80 16.03 -41.62
N ARG A 6 -9.62 16.54 -41.22
CA ARG A 6 -8.98 16.16 -39.96
C ARG A 6 -9.80 16.56 -38.72
N LYS A 7 -10.44 17.74 -38.73
CA LYS A 7 -11.17 18.27 -37.56
C LYS A 7 -12.48 17.52 -37.23
N ARG A 8 -13.12 16.86 -38.22
CA ARG A 8 -14.37 16.10 -38.02
C ARG A 8 -14.17 14.77 -37.30
N TRP A 9 -12.98 14.16 -37.39
CA TRP A 9 -12.64 12.91 -36.70
C TRP A 9 -12.01 13.14 -35.32
N VAL A 10 -11.44 14.32 -35.09
CA VAL A 10 -10.84 14.67 -33.79
C VAL A 10 -11.89 14.70 -32.69
N VAL A 11 -13.07 15.26 -32.94
CA VAL A 11 -14.13 15.36 -31.93
C VAL A 11 -14.61 13.98 -31.43
N PRO A 12 -15.02 13.01 -32.28
CA PRO A 12 -15.42 11.70 -31.79
C PRO A 12 -14.28 10.93 -31.13
N VAL A 13 -13.03 11.09 -31.61
CA VAL A 13 -11.85 10.47 -30.98
C VAL A 13 -11.60 11.04 -29.58
N VAL A 14 -11.69 12.35 -29.41
CA VAL A 14 -11.51 13.01 -28.12
C VAL A 14 -12.63 12.62 -27.15
N VAL A 15 -13.88 12.54 -27.62
CA VAL A 15 -15.02 12.09 -26.79
C VAL A 15 -14.86 10.62 -26.39
N ALA A 16 -14.47 9.75 -27.31
CA ALA A 16 -14.20 8.34 -27.01
C ALA A 16 -13.03 8.18 -26.02
N PHE A 17 -11.97 8.96 -26.18
CA PHE A 17 -10.83 8.97 -25.26
C PHE A 17 -11.23 9.46 -23.86
N LEU A 18 -11.97 10.57 -23.76
CA LEU A 18 -12.50 11.07 -22.49
C LEU A 18 -13.42 10.05 -21.82
N GLY A 19 -14.33 9.43 -22.57
CA GLY A 19 -15.20 8.36 -22.06
C GLY A 19 -14.40 7.18 -21.53
N PHE A 20 -13.37 6.75 -22.26
CA PHE A 20 -12.46 5.68 -21.82
C PHE A 20 -11.71 6.05 -20.54
N VAL A 21 -11.21 7.30 -20.42
CA VAL A 21 -10.55 7.78 -19.20
C VAL A 21 -11.52 7.77 -18.01
N VAL A 22 -12.76 8.22 -18.18
CA VAL A 22 -13.76 8.21 -17.09
C VAL A 22 -14.08 6.79 -16.65
N VAL A 23 -14.26 5.86 -17.60
CA VAL A 23 -14.49 4.44 -17.28
C VAL A 23 -13.28 3.84 -16.57
N MET A 24 -12.06 4.13 -17.00
CA MET A 24 -10.82 3.67 -16.35
C MET A 24 -10.68 4.21 -14.93
N VAL A 25 -10.97 5.49 -14.71
CA VAL A 25 -10.92 6.10 -13.37
C VAL A 25 -12.00 5.50 -12.46
N GLY A 26 -13.22 5.32 -12.98
CA GLY A 26 -14.32 4.70 -12.25
C GLY A 26 -14.03 3.24 -11.89
N ALA A 27 -13.50 2.45 -12.83
CA ALA A 27 -13.07 1.08 -12.58
C ALA A 27 -11.96 1.04 -11.53
N SER A 28 -10.96 1.93 -11.61
CA SER A 28 -9.87 2.00 -10.64
C SER A 28 -10.37 2.30 -9.23
N ALA A 29 -11.28 3.26 -9.08
CA ALA A 29 -11.87 3.59 -7.78
C ALA A 29 -12.76 2.46 -7.24
N PHE A 30 -13.54 1.80 -8.11
CA PHE A 30 -14.37 0.66 -7.73
C PHE A 30 -13.51 -0.51 -7.21
N PHE A 31 -12.39 -0.80 -7.86
CA PHE A 31 -11.44 -1.81 -7.38
C PHE A 31 -10.81 -1.41 -6.04
N MET A 32 -10.54 -0.13 -5.79
CA MET A 32 -10.04 0.32 -4.48
C MET A 32 -11.02 0.07 -3.33
N PHE A 33 -12.31 0.38 -3.53
CA PHE A 33 -13.33 0.10 -2.51
C PHE A 33 -13.54 -1.40 -2.26
N ARG A 34 -13.24 -2.24 -3.26
CA ARG A 34 -13.33 -3.70 -3.13
C ARG A 34 -12.21 -4.29 -2.26
N TRP A 35 -11.06 -3.63 -2.19
CA TRP A 35 -9.84 -4.15 -1.54
C TRP A 35 -9.60 -3.62 -0.13
N SER A 36 -10.39 -2.65 0.34
CA SER A 36 -10.35 -2.19 1.73
C SER A 36 -11.58 -2.72 2.46
N SER A 37 -11.39 -3.73 3.31
CA SER A 37 -12.42 -4.19 4.23
C SER A 37 -12.14 -3.62 5.60
N TRP A 38 -13.02 -2.71 6.03
CA TRP A 38 -13.09 -2.27 7.43
C TRP A 38 -14.10 -3.15 8.13
N GLU A 39 -13.62 -3.97 9.05
CA GLU A 39 -14.47 -4.83 9.85
C GLU A 39 -14.33 -4.44 11.32
N ARG A 40 -15.46 -4.44 12.05
CA ARG A 40 -15.35 -4.44 13.50
C ARG A 40 -14.89 -5.83 13.89
N ALA A 41 -13.78 -5.89 14.60
CA ALA A 41 -13.23 -7.12 15.10
C ALA A 41 -12.95 -6.93 16.58
N ASP A 42 -12.99 -7.99 17.37
CA ASP A 42 -12.50 -7.96 18.75
C ASP A 42 -10.99 -8.25 18.78
N PHE A 43 -10.32 -8.00 19.91
CA PHE A 43 -8.88 -8.22 20.07
C PHE A 43 -8.45 -9.65 19.69
N SER A 44 -9.23 -10.65 20.07
CA SER A 44 -8.95 -12.05 19.70
C SER A 44 -9.02 -12.29 18.19
N GLU A 45 -9.90 -11.60 17.47
CA GLU A 45 -10.02 -11.70 16.02
C GLU A 45 -8.88 -10.96 15.32
N ALA A 46 -8.43 -9.84 15.90
CA ALA A 46 -7.25 -9.12 15.45
C ALA A 46 -5.99 -9.99 15.56
N GLU A 47 -5.76 -10.66 16.69
CA GLU A 47 -4.61 -11.57 16.86
C GLU A 47 -4.59 -12.68 15.80
N ILE A 48 -5.76 -13.29 15.52
CA ILE A 48 -5.88 -14.31 14.46
C ILE A 48 -5.52 -13.70 13.10
N ALA A 49 -5.99 -12.49 12.81
CA ALA A 49 -5.70 -11.80 11.56
C ALA A 49 -4.21 -11.50 11.38
N PHE A 50 -3.51 -11.04 12.44
CA PHE A 50 -2.08 -10.79 12.38
C PHE A 50 -1.27 -12.07 12.29
N ALA A 51 -1.69 -13.15 12.97
CA ALA A 51 -1.04 -14.45 12.84
C ALA A 51 -1.14 -15.00 11.41
N GLU A 52 -2.32 -14.88 10.79
CA GLU A 52 -2.55 -15.22 9.39
C GLU A 52 -1.69 -14.36 8.45
N ALA A 53 -1.70 -13.04 8.63
CA ALA A 53 -0.91 -12.11 7.84
C ALA A 53 0.61 -12.39 7.94
N ARG A 54 1.11 -12.73 9.13
CA ARG A 54 2.52 -13.07 9.36
C ARG A 54 2.88 -14.42 8.73
N ALA A 55 1.94 -15.35 8.63
CA ALA A 55 2.15 -16.60 7.89
C ALA A 55 2.21 -16.34 6.38
N LEU A 56 1.33 -15.48 5.86
CA LEU A 56 1.29 -15.10 4.44
C LEU A 56 2.51 -14.28 3.99
N SER A 57 3.06 -13.45 4.87
CA SER A 57 4.28 -12.67 4.59
C SER A 57 5.55 -13.51 4.50
N GLY A 58 5.46 -14.83 4.73
CA GLY A 58 6.60 -15.73 4.83
C GLY A 58 7.37 -15.60 6.15
N GLY A 59 6.92 -14.72 7.07
CA GLY A 59 7.58 -14.42 8.33
C GLY A 59 8.96 -13.77 8.17
N GLY A 60 9.70 -13.71 9.28
CA GLY A 60 11.08 -13.22 9.32
C GLY A 60 11.23 -11.78 9.81
N THR A 61 12.43 -11.24 9.64
CA THR A 61 12.78 -9.89 10.08
C THR A 61 12.08 -8.86 9.17
N PRO A 62 11.31 -7.91 9.73
CA PRO A 62 10.71 -6.85 8.94
C PRO A 62 11.80 -5.98 8.30
N TYR A 63 11.56 -5.51 7.08
CA TYR A 63 12.49 -4.62 6.38
C TYR A 63 12.66 -3.26 7.08
N LEU A 64 11.59 -2.78 7.72
CA LEU A 64 11.52 -1.56 8.47
C LEU A 64 11.16 -1.90 9.92
N THR A 65 12.00 -1.47 10.84
CA THR A 65 11.72 -1.56 12.27
C THR A 65 11.60 -0.16 12.82
N VAL A 66 10.57 0.09 13.63
CA VAL A 66 10.38 1.37 14.30
C VAL A 66 10.91 1.21 15.73
N SER A 67 11.90 2.02 16.08
CA SER A 67 12.43 2.11 17.44
C SER A 67 11.41 2.76 18.38
N PRO A 68 11.44 2.49 19.70
CA PRO A 68 10.63 3.22 20.69
C PRO A 68 10.78 4.75 20.61
N ASP A 69 11.94 5.23 20.14
CA ASP A 69 12.20 6.66 19.90
C ASP A 69 11.59 7.19 18.59
N HIS A 70 10.73 6.39 17.93
CA HIS A 70 10.10 6.66 16.63
C HIS A 70 11.08 6.79 15.46
N GLU A 71 12.33 6.39 15.64
CA GLU A 71 13.29 6.28 14.56
C GLU A 71 13.01 5.04 13.70
N VAL A 72 12.91 5.26 12.39
CA VAL A 72 12.73 4.19 11.40
C VAL A 72 14.10 3.65 11.02
N GLN A 73 14.35 2.38 11.32
CA GLN A 73 15.54 1.66 10.89
C GLN A 73 15.22 0.79 9.69
N VAL A 74 16.04 0.91 8.64
CA VAL A 74 15.90 0.15 7.40
C VAL A 74 16.96 -0.95 7.37
N HIS A 75 16.50 -2.21 7.35
CA HIS A 75 17.34 -3.40 7.30
C HIS A 75 17.78 -3.71 5.86
N ARG A 76 18.66 -2.85 5.31
CA ARG A 76 19.18 -2.97 3.92
C ARG A 76 19.97 -4.24 3.68
N GLU A 77 20.46 -4.89 4.74
CA GLU A 77 21.08 -6.21 4.68
C GLU A 77 20.14 -7.32 4.16
N LEU A 78 18.82 -7.08 4.21
CA LEU A 78 17.80 -7.99 3.66
C LEU A 78 17.58 -7.79 2.15
N GLU A 79 18.20 -6.77 1.54
CA GLU A 79 18.09 -6.52 0.11
C GLU A 79 18.89 -7.54 -0.70
N GLY A 80 18.26 -8.09 -1.74
CA GLY A 80 18.92 -8.91 -2.74
C GLY A 80 19.75 -8.08 -3.73
N PRO A 81 20.68 -8.73 -4.44
CA PRO A 81 21.54 -8.06 -5.43
C PRO A 81 20.76 -7.52 -6.65
N ALA A 82 19.56 -8.06 -6.92
CA ALA A 82 18.74 -7.70 -8.06
C ALA A 82 17.29 -7.39 -7.62
N PRO A 83 16.64 -6.36 -8.21
CA PRO A 83 15.24 -6.07 -7.98
C PRO A 83 14.34 -7.20 -8.49
N VAL A 84 13.39 -7.63 -7.67
CA VAL A 84 12.32 -8.58 -8.00
C VAL A 84 11.01 -7.80 -8.18
N PRO A 85 10.24 -8.05 -9.25
CA PRO A 85 8.96 -7.38 -9.44
C PRO A 85 7.98 -7.80 -8.35
N LEU A 86 7.36 -6.81 -7.71
CA LEU A 86 6.29 -6.99 -6.73
C LEU A 86 4.93 -6.88 -7.42
N HIS A 87 3.97 -7.68 -6.97
CA HIS A 87 2.61 -7.77 -7.49
C HIS A 87 1.61 -7.08 -6.58
N ALA A 88 1.76 -7.23 -5.27
CA ALA A 88 0.85 -6.66 -4.29
C ALA A 88 1.57 -6.18 -3.01
N LEU A 89 0.89 -5.31 -2.29
CA LEU A 89 1.23 -4.77 -0.99
C LEU A 89 0.01 -4.95 -0.09
N HIS A 90 0.17 -5.72 0.96
CA HIS A 90 -0.90 -6.04 1.88
C HIS A 90 -0.66 -5.33 3.20
N LEU A 91 -1.71 -4.73 3.74
CA LEU A 91 -1.69 -3.99 4.98
C LEU A 91 -2.79 -4.52 5.88
N VAL A 92 -2.43 -4.86 7.11
CA VAL A 92 -3.36 -5.15 8.19
C VAL A 92 -3.08 -4.17 9.33
N ALA A 93 -4.12 -3.46 9.77
CA ALA A 93 -4.02 -2.50 10.85
C ALA A 93 -5.14 -2.73 11.86
N TRP A 94 -4.80 -2.61 13.14
CA TRP A 94 -5.73 -2.74 14.25
C TRP A 94 -5.74 -1.47 15.09
N ASP A 95 -6.94 -0.96 15.32
CA ASP A 95 -7.22 0.19 16.19
C ASP A 95 -7.98 -0.30 17.43
N PRO A 96 -7.32 -0.40 18.60
CA PRO A 96 -7.95 -0.83 19.84
C PRO A 96 -8.92 0.22 20.39
N GLY A 97 -8.77 1.49 20.04
CA GLY A 97 -9.66 2.56 20.53
C GLY A 97 -11.06 2.47 19.94
N HIS A 98 -11.20 1.87 18.74
CA HIS A 98 -12.48 1.73 18.05
C HIS A 98 -12.90 0.27 17.78
N GLU A 99 -12.10 -0.71 18.22
CA GLU A 99 -12.28 -2.14 17.95
C GLU A 99 -12.44 -2.42 16.45
N ARG A 100 -11.48 -1.92 15.65
CA ARG A 100 -11.52 -2.04 14.19
C ARG A 100 -10.28 -2.70 13.65
N LEU A 101 -10.53 -3.70 12.82
CA LEU A 101 -9.53 -4.30 11.97
C LEU A 101 -9.71 -3.80 10.55
N LEU A 102 -8.63 -3.29 9.99
CA LEU A 102 -8.53 -2.92 8.61
C LEU A 102 -7.65 -3.93 7.89
N ARG A 103 -8.16 -4.48 6.79
CA ARG A 103 -7.34 -5.21 5.81
C ARG A 103 -7.39 -4.47 4.48
N VAL A 104 -6.22 -4.27 3.87
CA VAL A 104 -6.08 -3.61 2.59
C VAL A 104 -5.11 -4.35 1.69
N ASP A 105 -5.58 -4.69 0.50
CA ASP A 105 -4.77 -5.34 -0.53
C ASP A 105 -4.55 -4.39 -1.70
N TYR A 106 -3.36 -3.78 -1.77
CA TYR A 106 -3.00 -2.88 -2.86
C TYR A 106 -2.18 -3.59 -3.93
N PRO A 107 -2.58 -3.56 -5.20
CA PRO A 107 -1.71 -4.02 -6.25
C PRO A 107 -0.53 -3.05 -6.41
N PHE A 108 0.64 -3.59 -6.70
CA PHE A 108 1.89 -2.83 -6.66
C PHE A 108 1.96 -1.73 -7.75
N TRP A 109 1.22 -1.87 -8.86
CA TRP A 109 1.10 -0.81 -9.85
C TRP A 109 0.52 0.48 -9.24
N PHE A 110 -0.39 0.36 -8.27
CA PHE A 110 -0.98 1.50 -7.59
C PHE A 110 0.00 2.12 -6.59
N VAL A 111 0.71 1.27 -5.85
CA VAL A 111 1.79 1.66 -4.94
C VAL A 111 2.85 2.44 -5.70
N ARG A 112 3.26 1.97 -6.88
CA ARG A 112 4.19 2.66 -7.79
C ARG A 112 3.69 4.04 -8.22
N LEU A 113 2.41 4.19 -8.56
CA LEU A 113 1.84 5.49 -8.89
C LEU A 113 1.92 6.47 -7.71
N LYS A 114 1.79 5.99 -6.48
CA LYS A 114 1.93 6.80 -5.26
C LYS A 114 3.41 7.11 -4.97
N LEU A 115 4.28 6.10 -4.89
CA LEU A 115 5.71 6.25 -4.59
C LEU A 115 6.44 7.17 -5.59
N SER A 116 6.07 7.16 -6.87
CA SER A 116 6.71 7.98 -7.92
C SER A 116 6.68 9.50 -7.68
N ARG A 117 5.84 9.99 -6.76
CA ARG A 117 5.71 11.43 -6.44
C ARG A 117 6.49 11.87 -5.19
N ALA A 118 7.53 11.14 -4.78
CA ALA A 118 8.21 11.33 -3.48
C ALA A 118 7.24 11.13 -2.30
N PHE A 119 6.32 10.19 -2.46
CA PHE A 119 5.28 9.88 -1.48
C PHE A 119 5.78 8.72 -0.61
N ASN A 120 5.92 8.95 0.68
CA ASN A 120 6.47 7.97 1.63
C ASN A 120 5.45 6.86 1.92
N LEU A 121 5.94 5.67 2.34
CA LEU A 121 5.06 4.61 2.86
C LEU A 121 4.24 5.10 4.07
N GLY A 122 4.78 6.06 4.83
CA GLY A 122 4.09 6.72 5.94
C GLY A 122 2.80 7.43 5.54
N THR A 123 2.70 7.88 4.28
CA THR A 123 1.47 8.53 3.79
C THR A 123 0.42 7.52 3.30
N LEU A 124 0.84 6.30 2.95
CA LEU A 124 -0.10 5.20 2.71
C LEU A 124 -0.68 4.71 4.03
N THR A 125 0.16 4.54 5.05
CA THR A 125 -0.29 4.13 6.39
C THR A 125 -1.09 5.24 7.09
N SER A 126 -0.75 6.53 6.90
CA SER A 126 -1.46 7.67 7.51
C SER A 126 -2.94 7.77 7.17
N ALA A 127 -3.33 7.28 5.98
CA ALA A 127 -4.72 7.27 5.53
C ALA A 127 -5.59 6.28 6.31
N PHE A 128 -4.95 5.34 7.01
CA PHE A 128 -5.56 4.16 7.60
C PHE A 128 -5.33 4.06 9.10
N ALA A 129 -4.18 4.54 9.56
CA ALA A 129 -3.76 4.48 10.93
C ALA A 129 -3.23 5.87 11.31
N GLN A 130 -4.14 6.71 11.83
CA GLN A 130 -3.92 8.12 12.13
C GLN A 130 -2.83 8.36 13.19
N ASP A 131 -2.49 7.32 13.95
CA ASP A 131 -1.42 7.37 14.95
C ASP A 131 -0.02 7.11 14.36
N TRP A 132 0.11 6.91 13.05
CA TRP A 132 1.40 6.57 12.41
C TRP A 132 1.86 7.62 11.39
N GLN A 133 1.23 8.80 11.39
CA GLN A 133 1.49 9.88 10.44
C GLN A 133 2.88 10.50 10.61
N HIS A 134 3.50 10.34 11.78
CA HIS A 134 4.83 10.85 12.09
C HIS A 134 5.97 9.96 11.61
N LEU A 135 5.69 8.74 11.11
CA LEU A 135 6.73 7.87 10.58
C LEU A 135 7.15 8.31 9.18
N ASP A 136 8.33 8.91 9.08
CA ASP A 136 8.96 9.27 7.81
C ASP A 136 9.59 8.01 7.15
N LEU A 137 8.73 7.13 6.64
CA LEU A 137 9.14 5.90 5.94
C LEU A 137 9.64 6.23 4.52
N LYS A 138 10.86 6.77 4.43
CA LYS A 138 11.56 7.07 3.17
C LYS A 138 12.14 5.80 2.55
N VAL A 139 11.31 5.04 1.85
CA VAL A 139 11.73 3.84 1.12
C VAL A 139 11.40 4.02 -0.36
N ALA A 140 12.40 3.81 -1.22
CA ALA A 140 12.18 3.87 -2.66
C ALA A 140 11.52 2.57 -3.17
N GLU A 141 10.84 2.65 -4.33
CA GLU A 141 10.29 1.47 -5.00
C GLU A 141 11.39 0.42 -5.28
N ASP A 142 12.56 0.87 -5.74
CA ASP A 142 13.69 0.00 -6.05
C ASP A 142 14.19 -0.76 -4.81
N ASP A 143 14.15 -0.13 -3.63
CA ASP A 143 14.58 -0.75 -2.37
C ASP A 143 13.60 -1.87 -1.97
N LEU A 144 12.29 -1.63 -2.14
CA LEU A 144 11.27 -2.66 -1.91
C LEU A 144 11.40 -3.83 -2.89
N GLN A 145 11.68 -3.55 -4.16
CA GLN A 145 11.90 -4.59 -5.15
C GLN A 145 13.18 -5.37 -4.89
N ARG A 146 14.26 -4.71 -4.44
CA ARG A 146 15.50 -5.39 -4.03
C ARG A 146 15.28 -6.29 -2.83
N ARG A 147 14.50 -5.84 -1.84
CA ARG A 147 14.04 -6.69 -0.74
C ARG A 147 13.19 -7.86 -1.24
N GLY A 148 12.39 -7.64 -2.28
CA GLY A 148 11.50 -8.64 -2.85
C GLY A 148 10.30 -8.94 -1.94
N PRO A 149 9.57 -10.03 -2.20
CA PRO A 149 8.41 -10.42 -1.40
C PRO A 149 8.78 -10.68 0.07
N GLY A 150 7.91 -10.24 0.97
CA GLY A 150 8.01 -10.54 2.39
C GLY A 150 7.62 -9.39 3.32
N LEU A 151 7.88 -9.61 4.61
CA LEU A 151 7.52 -8.65 5.66
C LEU A 151 8.29 -7.33 5.52
N ILE A 152 7.54 -6.23 5.39
CA ILE A 152 8.09 -4.88 5.25
C ILE A 152 8.07 -4.16 6.59
N LEU A 153 6.95 -4.17 7.30
CA LEU A 153 6.80 -3.47 8.57
C LEU A 153 5.93 -4.33 9.50
N ASP A 154 6.34 -4.41 10.76
CA ASP A 154 5.57 -5.03 11.84
C ASP A 154 5.81 -4.18 13.08
N VAL A 155 4.82 -3.37 13.45
CA VAL A 155 4.96 -2.40 14.53
C VAL A 155 3.72 -2.40 15.41
N GLU A 156 3.96 -2.56 16.71
CA GLU A 156 2.95 -2.49 17.75
C GLU A 156 3.21 -1.24 18.59
N SER A 157 2.18 -0.43 18.79
CA SER A 157 2.19 0.76 19.64
C SER A 157 1.99 0.37 21.09
N THR A 158 2.43 1.24 22.01
CA THR A 158 2.18 1.09 23.45
C THR A 158 0.70 1.05 23.80
N ASP A 159 -0.14 1.64 22.95
CA ASP A 159 -1.58 1.73 23.14
C ASP A 159 -2.32 0.48 22.62
N GLY A 160 -1.58 -0.52 22.10
CA GLY A 160 -2.12 -1.77 21.54
C GLY A 160 -2.52 -1.68 20.07
N ALA A 161 -2.25 -0.54 19.41
CA ALA A 161 -2.43 -0.42 17.96
C ALA A 161 -1.36 -1.25 17.25
N HIS A 162 -1.75 -2.06 16.27
CA HIS A 162 -0.82 -2.94 15.57
C HIS A 162 -0.93 -2.73 14.07
N LEU A 163 0.20 -2.61 13.39
CA LEU A 163 0.28 -2.45 11.94
C LEU A 163 1.26 -3.47 11.37
N LEU A 164 0.81 -4.23 10.38
CA LEU A 164 1.60 -5.21 9.66
C LEU A 164 1.49 -4.94 8.15
N LEU A 165 2.62 -4.86 7.47
CA LEU A 165 2.75 -4.58 6.05
C LEU A 165 3.67 -5.61 5.40
N TRP A 166 3.25 -6.21 4.29
CA TRP A 166 4.09 -7.13 3.52
C TRP A 166 3.84 -7.01 2.02
N THR A 167 4.81 -7.48 1.25
CA THR A 167 4.76 -7.50 -0.22
C THR A 167 4.70 -8.92 -0.74
N GLU A 168 3.99 -9.09 -1.86
CA GLU A 168 3.90 -10.33 -2.65
C GLU A 168 4.38 -10.06 -4.08
#